data_AF-A0AAW5B5Z8-F1
#
_entry.id   AF-A0AAW5B5Z8-F1
#
_cell.length_a   1.000
_cell.length_b   1.000
_cell.length_c   1.000
_cell.angle_alpha   90.00
_cell.angle_beta   90.00
_cell.angle_gamma   90.00
#
_symmetry.space_group_name_H-M   'P 1'
#
loop_
_entity.id
_entity.type
_entity.pdbx_description
1 polymer ?
#
loop_
_entity_poly.entity_id
_entity_poly.type
_entity_poly.pdbx_seq_one_letter_code
_entity_poly.pdbx_strand_id
1 'polypeptide(L)' 'MKVIKPAEAKLNQAIIVKQKEMLECAKRYGMTDRRTVLCSQQLDVLLNKQLKTSLSLTG' A
#
# COMPACT_ATOMS: atom_id res chain seq x y z
N MET A 1 5.62 -22.32 10.06
CA MET A 1 4.77 -21.12 10.25
C MET A 1 5.66 -19.89 10.13
N LYS A 2 5.45 -19.01 9.13
CA LYS A 2 6.15 -17.72 9.12
C LYS A 2 5.53 -16.83 10.19
N VAL A 3 6.29 -16.53 11.24
CA VAL A 3 5.88 -15.61 12.31
C VAL A 3 5.82 -14.22 11.69
N ILE A 4 4.62 -13.76 11.32
CA ILE A 4 4.44 -12.42 10.77
C ILE A 4 4.66 -11.43 11.91
N LYS A 5 5.67 -10.58 11.80
CA LYS A 5 5.93 -9.54 12.81
C LYS A 5 4.73 -8.57 12.85
N PRO A 6 4.32 -8.07 14.03
CA PRO A 6 3.16 -7.19 14.17
C PRO A 6 3.28 -5.88 13.35
N ALA A 7 4.51 -5.44 13.04
CA ALA A 7 4.75 -4.29 12.16
C ALA A 7 4.42 -4.59 10.68
N GLU A 8 4.72 -5.80 10.20
CA GLU A 8 4.40 -6.23 8.83
C GLU A 8 2.89 -6.41 8.63
N ALA A 9 2.19 -6.93 9.66
CA ALA A 9 0.73 -7.07 9.64
C ALA A 9 0.01 -5.70 9.51
N LYS A 10 0.47 -4.69 10.27
CA LYS A 10 -0.07 -3.32 10.18
C LYS A 10 0.18 -2.69 8.83
N LEU A 11 1.37 -2.90 8.25
CA LEU A 11 1.71 -2.38 6.93
C LEU A 11 0.86 -3.03 5.83
N ASN A 12 0.67 -4.35 5.87
CA ASN A 12 -0.19 -5.06 4.94
C ASN A 12 -1.64 -4.58 5.03
N GLN A 13 -2.15 -4.35 6.23
CA GLN A 13 -3.50 -3.80 6.41
C GLN A 13 -3.63 -2.40 5.81
N ALA A 14 -2.63 -1.53 6.00
CA ALA A 14 -2.61 -0.19 5.40
C ALA A 14 -2.60 -0.24 3.86
N ILE A 15 -1.84 -1.16 3.26
CA ILE A 15 -1.80 -1.39 1.81
C ILE A 15 -3.20 -1.79 1.30
N ILE A 16 -3.85 -2.76 1.95
CA ILE A 16 -5.18 -3.25 1.53
C ILE A 16 -6.23 -2.14 1.63
N VAL A 17 -6.25 -1.38 2.73
CA VAL A 17 -7.17 -0.26 2.90
C VAL A 17 -6.94 0.78 1.80
N LYS A 18 -5.68 1.13 1.55
CA LYS A 18 -5.35 2.17 0.58
C LYS A 18 -5.64 1.76 -0.86
N GLN A 19 -5.45 0.48 -1.17
CA GLN A 19 -5.82 -0.09 -2.46
C GLN A 19 -7.33 0.00 -2.69
N LYS A 20 -8.16 -0.30 -1.67
CA LYS A 20 -9.62 -0.14 -1.76
C LYS A 20 -10.00 1.32 -1.99
N GLU A 21 -9.42 2.25 -1.24
CA GLU A 21 -9.67 3.69 -1.44
C GLU A 21 -9.32 4.16 -2.86
N MET A 22 -8.18 3.71 -3.41
CA MET A 22 -7.78 4.07 -4.77
C MET A 22 -8.78 3.54 -5.80
N LEU A 23 -9.23 2.29 -5.67
CA LEU A 23 -10.21 1.69 -6.58
C LEU A 23 -11.56 2.39 -6.52
N GLU A 24 -12.02 2.77 -5.32
CA GLU A 24 -13.27 3.53 -5.17
C GLU A 24 -13.15 4.94 -5.74
N CYS A 25 -12.00 5.61 -5.58
CA CYS A 25 -11.73 6.89 -6.23
C CYS A 25 -11.69 6.75 -7.76
N ALA A 26 -11.02 5.72 -8.28
CA ALA A 26 -10.93 5.45 -9.70
C ALA A 26 -12.30 5.17 -10.33
N LYS A 27 -13.17 4.41 -9.65
CA LYS A 27 -14.56 4.17 -10.10
C LYS A 27 -15.39 5.45 -10.12
N ARG A 28 -15.20 6.34 -9.13
CA ARG A 28 -16.05 7.53 -8.95
C ARG A 28 -15.59 8.74 -9.77
N TYR A 29 -14.29 8.92 -9.92
CA TYR A 29 -13.70 10.13 -10.53
C TYR A 29 -12.79 9.83 -11.72
N GLY A 30 -12.44 8.56 -11.96
CA GLY A 30 -11.49 8.15 -13.00
C GLY A 30 -10.05 8.03 -12.50
N MET A 31 -9.21 7.35 -13.29
CA MET A 31 -7.80 7.07 -12.96
C MET A 31 -6.91 8.33 -12.96
N THR A 32 -7.26 9.32 -13.78
CA THR A 32 -6.50 10.57 -13.95
C THR A 32 -6.94 11.67 -12.99
N ASP A 33 -8.00 11.45 -12.19
CA ASP A 33 -8.41 12.42 -11.19
C ASP A 33 -7.31 12.58 -10.14
N ARG A 34 -7.09 13.83 -9.71
CA ARG A 34 -6.04 14.18 -8.75
C ARG A 34 -6.12 13.36 -7.46
N ARG A 35 -7.32 12.99 -7.01
CA ARG A 35 -7.53 12.19 -5.79
C ARG A 35 -7.10 10.74 -6.01
N THR A 36 -7.41 10.18 -7.17
CA THR A 36 -6.99 8.82 -7.55
C THR A 36 -5.47 8.75 -7.72
N VAL A 37 -4.87 9.76 -8.37
CA VAL A 37 -3.42 9.90 -8.52
C VAL A 37 -2.72 10.06 -7.17
N LEU A 38 -3.29 10.83 -6.24
CA LEU A 38 -2.74 10.95 -4.89
C LEU A 38 -2.84 9.61 -4.13
N CYS A 39 -3.95 8.89 -4.28
CA CYS A 39 -4.11 7.58 -3.67
C CYS A 39 -3.12 6.56 -4.22
N SER A 40 -2.84 6.58 -5.53
CA SER A 40 -1.85 5.68 -6.13
C SER A 40 -0.44 5.98 -5.64
N GLN A 41 -0.05 7.25 -5.52
CA GLN A 41 1.23 7.64 -4.93
C GLN A 41 1.37 7.20 -3.47
N GLN A 42 0.31 7.35 -2.67
CA GLN A 42 0.31 6.91 -1.27
C GLN A 42 0.41 5.39 -1.15
N LEU A 43 -0.26 4.65 -2.03
CA LEU A 43 -0.17 3.19 -2.10
C LEU A 43 1.26 2.75 -2.49
N ASP A 44 1.87 3.40 -3.47
CA ASP A 44 3.24 3.13 -3.90
C ASP A 44 4.25 3.30 -2.76
N VAL A 45 4.12 4.35 -1.95
CA VAL A 45 4.97 4.55 -0.75
C VAL A 45 4.82 3.40 0.25
N LEU A 46 3.60 2.87 0.44
CA LEU A 46 3.36 1.74 1.34
C LEU A 46 3.97 0.45 0.79
N LEU A 47 3.83 0.19 -0.51
CA LEU A 47 4.44 -0.96 -1.19
C LEU A 47 5.97 -0.91 -1.11
N ASN A 48 6.56 0.26 -1.35
CA ASN A 48 8.00 0.48 -1.23
C ASN A 48 8.51 0.26 0.20
N LYS A 49 7.74 0.63 1.23
CA LYS A 49 8.08 0.31 2.62
C LYS A 49 8.06 -1.19 2.89
N GLN A 50 7.11 -1.92 2.31
CA GLN A 50 7.00 -3.37 2.49
C GLN A 50 8.16 -4.09 1.79
N LEU A 51 8.51 -3.65 0.58
CA LEU A 51 9.67 -4.14 -0.16
C LEU A 51 10.98 -3.92 0.62
N LYS A 52 11.21 -2.71 1.17
CA LYS A 52 12.38 -2.40 2.00
C LYS A 52 12.44 -3.25 3.26
N THR A 53 11.30 -3.47 3.91
CA THR A 53 11.23 -4.33 5.11
C THR A 53 11.62 -5.76 4.75
N SER A 54 11.15 -6.28 3.62
CA SER A 54 11.52 -7.62 3.14
C SER A 54 12.99 -7.72 2.70
N LEU A 55 13.59 -6.68 2.11
CA LEU A 55 15.02 -6.66 1.74
C LEU A 55 15.96 -6.53 2.95
N SER A 56 15.53 -5.90 4.04
CA SER A 56 16.36 -5.75 5.26
C SER A 56 16.64 -7.05 6.02
N LEU A 57 16.10 -8.18 5.56
CA LEU A 57 16.30 -9.52 6.14
C LEU A 57 17.38 -10.35 5.44
N THR A 58 18.09 -9.80 4.43
CA THR A 58 19.18 -10.48 3.71
C THR A 58 20.56 -9.86 3.91
N GLY A 59 20.77 -9.09 4.99
CA GLY A 59 22.05 -8.49 5.35
C GLY A 59 22.65 -9.15 6.59
#